data_AF-A0A7W6IDK3-F1
#
_entry.id   AF-A0A7W6IDK3-F1
#
_cell.length_a   1.000
_cell.length_b   1.000
_cell.length_c   1.000
_cell.angle_alpha   90.00
_cell.angle_beta   90.00
_cell.angle_gamma   90.00
#
_symmetry.space_group_name_H-M   'P 1'
#
loop_
_entity.id
_entity.type
_entity.pdbx_description
1 polymer ?
#
loop_
_entity_poly.entity_id
_entity_poly.type
_entity_poly.pdbx_seq_one_letter_code
_entity_poly.pdbx_strand_id
1 'polypeptide(L)'
;MTSAVVHHLSQTLNYKAEGRYNLLNGSINGAWRWGGRNGPENLEELRQALSLDGKLRVLVTHGFTDLVTPYFTSQLLLNQLPDLGPQKRVALSVYEGGHMFYSRQASRQAFRADVQRLFEDALRARAAGNGD
;
A
#
# COMPACT_ATOMS: atom_id res chain seq x y z
N MET A 1 4.19 18.32 -3.98
CA MET A 1 5.50 18.05 -3.36
C MET A 1 5.72 19.08 -2.29
N THR A 2 6.09 18.65 -1.09
CA THR A 2 6.59 19.57 -0.07
C THR A 2 7.92 20.17 -0.55
N SER A 3 8.28 21.35 -0.06
CA SER A 3 9.58 22.00 -0.32
C SER A 3 10.76 21.06 -0.11
N ALA A 4 10.64 20.10 0.82
CA ALA A 4 11.65 19.10 1.12
C ALA A 4 12.03 18.22 -0.08
N VAL A 5 11.07 17.76 -0.90
CA VAL A 5 11.38 16.90 -2.07
C VAL A 5 12.09 17.70 -3.15
N VAL A 6 11.64 18.93 -3.41
CA VAL A 6 12.28 19.84 -4.40
C VAL A 6 13.71 20.16 -3.99
N HIS A 7 13.93 20.42 -2.69
CA HIS A 7 15.27 20.64 -2.16
C HIS A 7 16.16 19.41 -2.31
N HIS A 8 15.68 18.21 -1.96
CA HIS A 8 16.47 16.99 -2.08
C HIS A 8 16.86 16.69 -3.54
N LEU A 9 15.91 16.80 -4.47
CA LEU A 9 16.19 16.58 -5.90
C LEU A 9 17.22 17.59 -6.43
N SER A 10 17.04 18.88 -6.16
CA SER A 10 17.89 19.92 -6.75
C SER A 10 19.23 20.11 -6.04
N GLN A 11 19.27 20.01 -4.71
CA GLN A 11 20.47 20.31 -3.90
C GLN A 11 21.25 19.06 -3.50
N THR A 12 20.60 17.91 -3.31
CA THR A 12 21.30 16.67 -2.93
C THR A 12 21.63 15.83 -4.15
N LEU A 13 20.64 15.61 -5.02
CA LEU A 13 20.80 14.73 -6.19
C LEU A 13 21.27 15.48 -7.44
N ASN A 14 21.41 16.82 -7.37
CA ASN A 14 21.73 17.71 -8.49
C ASN A 14 20.85 17.47 -9.74
N TYR A 15 19.62 17.01 -9.52
CA TYR A 15 18.66 16.73 -10.57
C TYR A 15 17.73 17.94 -10.74
N LYS A 16 17.82 18.61 -11.89
CA LYS A 16 16.95 19.70 -12.29
C LYS A 16 16.13 19.26 -13.49
N ALA A 17 14.85 18.98 -13.27
CA ALA A 17 13.94 18.70 -14.36
C ALA A 17 13.73 19.97 -15.20
N GLU A 18 13.88 19.87 -16.51
CA GLU A 18 13.49 20.93 -17.44
C GLU A 18 11.96 20.89 -17.63
N GLY A 19 11.29 22.01 -17.39
CA GLY A 19 9.84 22.16 -17.58
C GLY A 19 9.03 22.29 -16.28
N ARG A 20 7.72 22.49 -16.46
CA ARG A 20 6.79 22.70 -15.35
C ARG A 20 6.44 21.38 -14.68
N TYR A 21 6.66 21.29 -13.37
CA TYR A 21 6.14 20.19 -12.57
C TYR A 21 4.62 20.32 -12.41
N ASN A 22 3.87 19.28 -12.78
CA ASN A 22 2.42 19.22 -12.62
C ASN A 22 2.08 18.31 -11.44
N LEU A 23 1.46 18.86 -10.39
CA LEU A 23 1.07 18.08 -9.20
C LEU A 23 0.01 17.02 -9.51
N LEU A 24 -0.92 17.36 -10.39
CA LEU A 24 -1.93 16.48 -10.94
C LEU A 24 -2.01 16.78 -12.44
N ASN A 25 -1.83 15.76 -13.28
CA ASN A 25 -1.89 15.91 -14.73
C ASN A 25 -3.01 15.03 -15.29
N GLY A 26 -4.18 15.62 -15.52
CA GLY A 26 -5.34 14.91 -16.04
C GLY A 26 -5.11 14.27 -17.41
N SER A 27 -4.33 14.90 -18.28
CA SER A 27 -4.01 14.37 -19.61
C SER A 27 -3.16 13.11 -19.54
N ILE A 28 -2.15 13.08 -18.66
CA ILE A 28 -1.35 11.87 -18.41
C ILE A 28 -2.22 10.80 -17.75
N ASN A 29 -3.00 11.17 -16.74
CA ASN A 29 -3.90 10.26 -16.04
C ASN A 29 -4.89 9.57 -17.01
N GLY A 30 -5.47 10.32 -17.95
CA GLY A 30 -6.36 9.78 -18.98
C GLY A 30 -5.67 9.01 -20.11
N ALA A 31 -4.35 9.18 -20.28
CA ALA A 31 -3.57 8.45 -21.27
C ALA A 31 -3.22 7.02 -20.83
N TRP A 32 -3.30 6.71 -19.53
CA TRP A 32 -3.04 5.35 -19.03
C TRP A 32 -3.96 4.32 -19.69
N ARG A 33 -3.37 3.19 -20.07
CA ARG A 33 -4.06 2.05 -20.68
C ARG A 33 -4.08 0.92 -19.65
N TRP A 34 -5.22 0.75 -18.98
CA TRP A 34 -5.41 -0.25 -17.92
C TRP A 34 -5.88 -1.62 -18.41
N GLY A 35 -6.06 -1.80 -19.73
CA GLY A 35 -6.47 -3.09 -20.31
C GLY A 35 -7.96 -3.44 -20.17
N GLY A 36 -8.82 -2.52 -19.70
CA GLY A 36 -10.26 -2.75 -19.53
C GLY A 36 -11.09 -1.46 -19.44
N ARG A 37 -12.42 -1.60 -19.27
CA ARG A 37 -13.37 -0.48 -19.10
C ARG A 37 -13.32 0.17 -17.71
N ASN A 38 -12.83 -0.56 -16.72
CA ASN A 38 -12.68 -0.08 -15.35
C ASN A 38 -11.23 0.38 -15.10
N GLY A 39 -11.03 1.23 -14.10
CA GLY A 39 -9.69 1.58 -13.63
C GLY A 39 -8.91 0.34 -13.15
N PRO A 40 -7.64 0.51 -12.74
CA PRO A 40 -6.84 -0.61 -12.25
C PRO A 40 -7.52 -1.28 -11.05
N GLU A 41 -7.61 -2.59 -11.10
CA GLU A 41 -8.14 -3.49 -10.07
C GLU A 41 -7.13 -4.65 -9.95
N ASN A 42 -6.91 -5.19 -8.75
CA ASN A 42 -5.82 -6.15 -8.52
C ASN A 42 -6.13 -7.25 -7.50
N LEU A 43 -7.40 -7.46 -7.15
CA LEU A 43 -7.82 -8.47 -6.19
C LEU A 43 -7.58 -9.88 -6.74
N GLU A 44 -7.77 -10.08 -8.04
CA GLU A 44 -7.50 -11.36 -8.70
C GLU A 44 -6.01 -11.70 -8.65
N GLU A 45 -5.15 -10.76 -9.02
CA GLU A 45 -3.69 -10.89 -8.95
C GLU A 45 -3.22 -11.09 -7.51
N LEU A 46 -3.81 -10.37 -6.55
CA LEU A 46 -3.54 -10.54 -5.12
C LEU A 46 -3.90 -11.95 -4.67
N ARG A 47 -5.07 -12.46 -5.06
CA ARG A 47 -5.52 -13.82 -4.77
C ARG A 47 -4.54 -14.84 -5.34
N GLN A 48 -4.16 -14.70 -6.61
CA GLN A 48 -3.20 -15.60 -7.26
C GLN A 48 -1.84 -15.58 -6.55
N ALA A 49 -1.31 -14.40 -6.22
CA ALA A 49 -0.05 -14.28 -5.49
C ALA A 49 -0.11 -14.96 -4.12
N LEU A 50 -1.21 -14.79 -3.38
CA LEU A 50 -1.43 -15.45 -2.09
C LEU A 50 -1.60 -16.96 -2.22
N SER A 51 -2.14 -17.47 -3.33
CA SER A 51 -2.22 -18.91 -3.60
C SER A 51 -0.87 -19.52 -3.97
N LEU A 52 -0.02 -18.78 -4.69
CA LEU A 52 1.30 -19.26 -5.13
C LEU A 52 2.36 -19.18 -4.04
N ASP A 53 2.33 -18.15 -3.20
CA ASP A 53 3.27 -17.97 -2.10
C ASP A 53 2.56 -18.04 -0.74
N GLY A 54 2.64 -19.22 -0.10
CA GLY A 54 2.11 -19.44 1.25
C GLY A 54 2.80 -18.60 2.34
N LYS A 55 3.99 -18.05 2.05
CA LYS A 55 4.78 -17.20 2.96
C LYS A 55 4.49 -15.71 2.75
N LEU A 56 3.80 -15.32 1.67
CA LEU A 56 3.41 -13.94 1.41
C LEU A 56 2.48 -13.43 2.51
N ARG A 57 2.79 -12.23 3.02
CA ARG A 57 2.00 -11.49 4.01
C ARG A 57 1.66 -10.12 3.44
N VAL A 58 0.43 -9.66 3.68
CA VAL A 58 -0.09 -8.41 3.12
C VAL A 58 -0.75 -7.60 4.23
N LEU A 59 -0.39 -6.31 4.30
CA LEU A 59 -1.03 -5.33 5.18
C LEU A 59 -1.66 -4.24 4.31
N VAL A 60 -2.97 -4.10 4.37
CA VAL A 60 -3.72 -3.00 3.78
C VAL A 60 -3.98 -1.96 4.87
N THR A 61 -3.70 -0.69 4.59
CA THR A 61 -3.81 0.37 5.59
C THR A 61 -4.67 1.53 5.11
N HIS A 62 -5.41 2.13 6.04
CA HIS A 62 -6.31 3.24 5.77
C HIS A 62 -6.34 4.26 6.91
N GLY A 63 -6.76 5.48 6.57
CA GLY A 63 -7.26 6.44 7.55
C GLY A 63 -8.74 6.22 7.84
N PHE A 64 -9.14 6.30 9.10
CA PHE A 64 -10.53 6.11 9.54
C PHE A 64 -11.52 7.08 8.87
N THR A 65 -11.08 8.32 8.61
CA THR A 65 -11.89 9.36 7.96
C THR A 65 -11.45 9.64 6.52
N ASP A 66 -10.80 8.67 5.86
CA ASP A 66 -10.43 8.79 4.45
C ASP A 66 -11.66 8.67 3.55
N LEU A 67 -12.01 9.77 2.87
CA LEU A 67 -13.11 9.82 1.91
C LEU A 67 -12.65 9.70 0.45
N VAL A 68 -11.33 9.74 0.20
CA VAL A 68 -10.75 9.54 -1.14
C VAL A 68 -10.68 8.05 -1.44
N THR A 69 -10.25 7.26 -0.47
CA THR A 69 -10.20 5.79 -0.52
C THR A 69 -10.81 5.20 0.75
N PRO A 70 -12.14 5.04 0.84
CA PRO A 70 -12.80 4.56 2.05
C PRO A 70 -12.35 3.14 2.44
N TYR A 71 -11.95 2.96 3.70
CA TYR A 71 -11.43 1.69 4.21
C TYR A 71 -12.42 0.53 4.08
N PHE A 72 -13.73 0.84 4.17
CA PHE A 72 -14.78 -0.18 4.14
C PHE A 72 -14.86 -0.88 2.79
N THR A 73 -14.54 -0.20 1.69
CA THR A 73 -14.45 -0.84 0.36
C THR A 73 -13.37 -1.92 0.37
N SER A 74 -12.17 -1.62 0.90
CA SER A 74 -11.13 -2.64 1.05
C SER A 74 -11.54 -3.75 2.00
N GLN A 75 -12.22 -3.44 3.11
CA GLN A 75 -12.72 -4.46 4.04
C GLN A 75 -13.67 -5.44 3.34
N LEU A 76 -14.64 -4.94 2.56
CA LEU A 76 -15.58 -5.76 1.82
C LEU A 76 -14.88 -6.66 0.78
N LEU A 77 -13.89 -6.14 0.06
CA LEU A 77 -13.13 -6.93 -0.92
C LEU A 77 -12.27 -8.00 -0.24
N LEU A 78 -11.59 -7.66 0.85
CA LEU A 78 -10.75 -8.62 1.59
C LEU A 78 -11.58 -9.73 2.24
N ASN A 79 -12.81 -9.44 2.70
CA ASN A 79 -13.72 -10.44 3.25
C ASN A 79 -14.21 -11.46 2.20
N GLN A 80 -14.01 -11.21 0.91
CA GLN A 80 -14.34 -12.14 -0.17
C GLN A 80 -13.16 -13.03 -0.57
N LEU A 81 -11.98 -12.84 0.03
CA LEU A 81 -10.86 -13.75 -0.20
C LEU A 81 -11.22 -15.14 0.35
N PRO A 82 -10.83 -16.22 -0.37
CA PRO A 82 -11.04 -17.58 0.12
C PRO A 82 -10.24 -17.82 1.41
N ASP A 83 -10.54 -18.90 2.13
CA ASP A 83 -9.68 -19.33 3.22
C ASP A 83 -8.29 -19.67 2.65
N LEU A 84 -7.28 -18.94 3.12
CA LEU A 84 -5.89 -18.99 2.66
C LEU A 84 -5.01 -19.87 3.57
N GLY A 85 -5.64 -20.68 4.43
CA GLY A 85 -5.01 -21.54 5.41
C GLY A 85 -5.13 -20.99 6.83
N PRO A 86 -4.61 -21.74 7.82
CA PRO A 86 -4.84 -21.44 9.25
C PRO A 86 -4.21 -20.12 9.73
N GLN A 87 -3.33 -19.52 8.93
CA GLN A 87 -2.61 -18.30 9.28
C GLN A 87 -3.30 -17.10 8.63
N LYS A 88 -3.59 -16.04 9.40
CA LYS A 88 -4.05 -14.77 8.82
C LYS A 88 -2.91 -14.12 8.05
N ARG A 89 -2.95 -14.22 6.71
CA ARG A 89 -1.89 -13.70 5.81
C ARG A 89 -2.18 -12.33 5.23
N VAL A 90 -3.44 -11.88 5.35
CA VAL A 90 -3.88 -10.55 4.91
C VAL A 90 -4.52 -9.85 6.11
N ALA A 91 -4.05 -8.64 6.40
CA ALA A 91 -4.55 -7.82 7.49
C ALA A 91 -4.99 -6.44 6.98
N LEU A 92 -6.02 -5.89 7.61
CA LEU A 92 -6.46 -4.51 7.43
C LEU A 92 -6.23 -3.74 8.73
N SER A 93 -5.43 -2.68 8.67
CA SER A 93 -5.26 -1.74 9.80
C SER A 93 -5.86 -0.38 9.44
N VAL A 94 -6.68 0.17 10.34
CA VAL A 94 -7.29 1.48 10.17
C VAL A 94 -6.81 2.39 11.30
N TYR A 95 -6.23 3.54 10.93
CA TYR A 95 -5.64 4.48 11.88
C TYR A 95 -6.46 5.77 11.94
N GLU A 96 -6.37 6.51 13.05
CA GLU A 96 -6.96 7.85 13.10
C GLU A 96 -6.39 8.77 12.02
N GLY A 97 -7.27 9.52 11.35
CA GLY A 97 -6.93 10.47 10.30
C GLY A 97 -7.62 10.18 8.98
N GLY A 98 -7.48 11.10 8.02
CA GLY A 98 -8.00 10.95 6.66
C GLY A 98 -7.00 10.30 5.72
N HIS A 99 -7.05 10.67 4.45
CA HIS A 99 -6.21 10.11 3.38
C HIS A 99 -4.71 10.07 3.68
N MET A 100 -4.22 11.10 4.38
CA MET A 100 -2.83 11.21 4.80
C MET A 100 -2.70 10.96 6.31
N PHE A 101 -3.29 9.87 6.83
CA PHE A 101 -3.34 9.54 8.26
C PHE A 101 -1.96 9.60 8.93
N TYR A 102 -0.92 9.20 8.19
CA TYR A 102 0.49 9.30 8.57
C TYR A 102 1.03 10.74 8.67
N SER A 103 0.21 11.77 8.52
CA SER A 103 0.62 13.12 8.91
C SER A 103 0.50 13.32 10.42
N ARG A 104 -0.38 12.56 11.09
CA ARG A 104 -0.53 12.52 12.55
C ARG A 104 0.57 11.66 13.17
N GLN A 105 1.22 12.19 14.20
CA GLN A 105 2.36 11.51 14.84
C GLN A 105 1.97 10.16 15.45
N ALA A 106 0.86 10.08 16.18
CA ALA A 106 0.39 8.83 16.78
C ALA A 106 0.10 7.77 15.70
N SER A 107 -0.64 8.15 14.65
CA SER A 107 -0.96 7.24 13.53
C SER A 107 0.30 6.79 12.77
N ARG A 108 1.31 7.66 12.59
CA ARG A 108 2.62 7.25 12.04
C ARG A 108 3.32 6.21 12.89
N GLN A 109 3.34 6.41 14.20
CA GLN A 109 4.05 5.51 15.12
C GLN A 109 3.37 4.15 15.14
N ALA A 110 2.03 4.12 15.22
CA ALA A 110 1.25 2.89 15.12
C ALA A 110 1.47 2.18 13.78
N PHE A 111 1.38 2.90 12.66
CA PHE A 111 1.63 2.36 11.34
C PHE A 111 3.05 1.78 11.20
N ARG A 112 4.06 2.48 11.70
CA ARG A 112 5.44 1.98 11.71
C ARG A 112 5.54 0.66 12.48
N ALA A 113 4.92 0.57 13.65
CA ALA A 113 4.96 -0.65 14.46
C ALA A 113 4.28 -1.82 13.74
N ASP A 114 3.15 -1.59 13.08
CA ASP A 114 2.45 -2.61 12.29
C ASP A 114 3.29 -3.11 11.11
N VAL A 115 3.95 -2.19 10.39
CA VAL A 115 4.85 -2.53 9.30
C VAL A 115 6.06 -3.32 9.80
N GLN A 116 6.64 -2.96 10.95
CA GLN A 116 7.73 -3.73 11.55
C GLN A 116 7.29 -5.17 11.85
N ARG A 117 6.11 -5.36 12.46
CA ARG A 117 5.57 -6.71 12.71
C ARG A 117 5.33 -7.49 11.43
N LEU A 118 4.79 -6.86 10.38
CA LEU A 118 4.62 -7.49 9.07
C LEU A 118 5.95 -8.05 8.53
N PHE A 119 7.03 -7.25 8.59
CA PHE A 119 8.35 -7.70 8.14
C PHE A 119 8.90 -8.85 8.99
N GLU A 120 8.77 -8.77 10.31
CA GLU A 120 9.19 -9.84 11.21
C GLU A 120 8.43 -11.15 10.93
N ASP A 121 7.11 -11.08 10.76
CA ASP A 121 6.27 -12.23 10.42
C ASP A 121 6.63 -12.83 9.06
N ALA A 122 6.90 -11.99 8.05
CA ALA A 122 7.32 -12.43 6.73
C ALA A 122 8.69 -13.13 6.78
N LEU A 123 9.65 -12.58 7.55
CA LEU A 123 10.97 -13.18 7.72
C LEU A 123 10.89 -14.53 8.46
N ARG A 124 10.08 -14.61 9.53
CA ARG A 124 9.82 -15.87 10.24
C ARG A 124 9.20 -16.93 9.32
N ALA A 125 8.18 -16.58 8.55
CA ALA A 125 7.54 -17.49 7.60
C ALA A 125 8.52 -18.01 6.54
N ARG A 126 9.45 -17.16 6.08
CA ARG A 126 10.49 -17.57 5.13
C ARG A 126 11.51 -18.52 5.73
N ALA A 127 11.98 -18.23 6.94
CA ALA A 127 12.95 -19.07 7.65
C ALA A 127 12.40 -20.47 7.99
N ALA A 128 11.12 -20.56 8.38
CA ALA A 128 10.50 -21.81 8.79
C ALA A 128 10.37 -22.87 7.66
N GLY A 129 10.46 -22.46 6.39
CA GLY A 129 10.34 -23.36 5.24
C GLY A 129 11.64 -23.56 4.45
N ASN A 130 12.81 -23.41 5.09
CA ASN A 130 14.13 -23.74 4.54
C ASN A 130 14.77 -24.96 5.24
N GLY A 131 13.96 -25.73 5.98
CA GLY A 131 14.42 -26.86 6.81
C GLY A 131 14.08 -28.25 6.28
N ASP A 132 13.53 -28.36 5.07
CA ASP A 132 13.17 -29.62 4.41
C ASP A 132 14.04 -29.86 3.17
#